data_AF-A0A957G6H4-F1
#
_entry.id   AF-A0A957G6H4-F1
#
_cell.length_a   1.000
_cell.length_b   1.000
_cell.length_c   1.000
_cell.angle_alpha   90.00
_cell.angle_beta   90.00
_cell.angle_gamma   90.00
#
_symmetry.space_group_name_H-M   'P 1'
#
loop_
_entity.id
_entity.type
_entity.pdbx_description
1 polymer ?
#
loop_
_entity_poly.entity_id
_entity_poly.type
_entity_poly.pdbx_seq_one_letter_code
_entity_poly.pdbx_strand_id
1 'polypeptide(L)' 'MDDRVVEFIRGLRAAGVRVSLAESIDALKAVESLGITDKTIFRESLRTTLVKASDDFAAFDQLFPLYFGSGG' A
#
# COMPACT_ATOMS: atom_id res chain seq x y z
N MET A 1 2.93 10.90 6.50
CA MET A 1 2.65 9.98 5.38
C MET A 1 2.58 8.55 5.88
N ASP A 2 3.51 8.19 6.76
CA ASP A 2 3.61 6.86 7.38
C ASP A 2 2.29 6.43 8.04
N ASP A 3 1.59 7.34 8.72
CA ASP A 3 0.27 7.07 9.28
C ASP A 3 -0.75 6.61 8.21
N ARG A 4 -0.77 7.25 7.04
CA ARG A 4 -1.68 6.84 5.93
C ARG A 4 -1.30 5.47 5.36
N VAL A 5 -0.01 5.14 5.32
CA VAL A 5 0.47 3.81 4.90
C VAL A 5 0.05 2.75 5.93
N VAL A 6 0.18 3.05 7.23
CA VAL A 6 -0.28 2.16 8.30
C VAL A 6 -1.80 1.96 8.26
N GLU A 7 -2.57 3.01 8.06
CA GLU A 7 -4.02 2.94 7.87
C GLU A 7 -4.41 2.11 6.64
N PHE A 8 -3.70 2.29 5.53
CA PHE A 8 -3.90 1.50 4.32
C PHE A 8 -3.61 0.02 4.54
N ILE A 9 -2.51 -0.32 5.22
CA ILE A 9 -2.19 -1.71 5.61
C ILE A 9 -3.29 -2.31 6.49
N ARG A 10 -3.85 -1.53 7.41
CA ARG A 10 -5.00 -1.97 8.22
C ARG A 10 -6.24 -2.20 7.35
N GLY A 11 -6.50 -1.33 6.38
CA GLY A 11 -7.58 -1.49 5.40
C GLY A 11 -7.46 -2.76 4.58
N LEU A 12 -6.26 -3.04 4.05
CA LEU A 12 -5.96 -4.28 3.33
C LEU A 12 -6.24 -5.53 4.18
N ARG A 13 -5.76 -5.54 5.43
CA ARG A 13 -6.03 -6.64 6.37
C ARG A 13 -7.52 -6.80 6.65
N ALA A 14 -8.25 -5.71 6.84
CA ALA A 14 -9.70 -5.73 7.04
C ALA A 14 -10.47 -6.25 5.82
N ALA A 15 -9.94 -6.03 4.61
CA ALA A 15 -10.48 -6.56 3.36
C ALA A 15 -10.05 -8.02 3.07
N GLY A 16 -9.33 -8.67 3.99
CA GLY A 16 -8.92 -10.07 3.87
C GLY A 16 -7.54 -10.29 3.22
N VAL A 17 -6.84 -9.22 2.81
CA VAL A 17 -5.49 -9.33 2.26
C VAL A 17 -4.51 -9.67 3.38
N ARG A 18 -3.74 -10.75 3.21
CA ARG A 18 -2.77 -11.18 4.21
C ARG A 18 -1.48 -10.35 4.10
N VAL A 19 -1.38 -9.33 4.94
CA VAL A 19 -0.18 -8.49 5.07
C VAL A 19 0.60 -8.82 6.35
N SER A 20 1.81 -9.33 6.23
CA SER A 20 2.71 -9.64 7.35
C SER A 20 3.40 -8.40 7.93
N LEU A 21 4.05 -8.56 9.09
CA LEU A 21 4.86 -7.49 9.69
C LEU A 21 6.07 -7.14 8.82
N ALA A 22 6.72 -8.13 8.22
CA ALA A 22 7.86 -7.93 7.33
C ALA A 22 7.48 -7.08 6.11
N GLU A 23 6.37 -7.42 5.44
CA GLU A 23 5.84 -6.64 4.31
C GLU A 23 5.50 -5.20 4.71
N SER A 24 4.96 -5.01 5.92
CA SER A 24 4.66 -3.67 6.44
C SER A 24 5.93 -2.82 6.59
N ILE A 25 7.02 -3.43 7.08
CA ILE A 25 8.32 -2.76 7.23
C ILE A 25 8.93 -2.46 5.85
N ASP A 26 8.86 -3.42 4.93
CA ASP A 26 9.39 -3.25 3.57
C ASP A 26 8.66 -2.15 2.81
N ALA A 27 7.34 -2.06 2.95
CA ALA A 27 6.54 -0.99 2.36
C ALA A 27 6.94 0.40 2.87
N LEU A 28 7.13 0.56 4.19
CA LEU A 28 7.56 1.82 4.78
C LEU A 28 8.96 2.23 4.26
N LYS A 29 9.92 1.30 4.24
CA LYS A 29 11.25 1.55 3.70
C LYS A 29 11.23 1.91 2.21
N ALA A 30 10.39 1.23 1.42
CA ALA A 30 10.25 1.51 0.00
C ALA A 30 9.71 2.93 -0.25
N VAL A 31 8.74 3.37 0.55
CA VAL A 31 8.19 4.74 0.49
C VAL A 31 9.25 5.78 0.89
N GLU A 32 10.00 5.53 1.97
CA GLU A 32 11.12 6.40 2.39
C GLU A 32 12.20 6.52 1.31
N SER A 33 12.55 5.41 0.66
CA SER A 33 13.64 5.37 -0.33
C SER A 33 13.27 5.97 -1.69
N LEU A 34 12.02 5.81 -2.14
CA LEU A 34 11.61 6.21 -3.50
C LEU A 34 11.04 7.64 -3.54
N GLY A 35 10.62 8.17 -2.39
CA GLY A 35 9.92 9.46 -2.32
C GLY A 35 8.53 9.41 -2.95
N ILE A 36 7.72 10.45 -2.72
CA ILE A 36 6.32 10.53 -3.17
C ILE A 36 6.19 11.40 -4.43
N THR A 37 7.30 11.64 -5.13
CA THR A 37 7.35 12.58 -6.25
C THR A 37 6.56 12.07 -7.47
N ASP A 38 6.39 10.75 -7.57
CA ASP A 38 5.57 10.09 -8.59
C ASP A 38 4.56 9.15 -7.93
N LYS A 39 3.27 9.46 -8.12
CA LYS A 39 2.15 8.68 -7.60
C LYS A 39 2.11 7.25 -8.15
N THR A 40 2.58 7.05 -9.36
CA THR A 40 2.69 5.73 -10.00
C THR A 40 3.75 4.91 -9.30
N ILE A 41 4.95 5.46 -9.09
CA ILE A 41 6.04 4.77 -8.38
C ILE A 41 5.62 4.45 -6.95
N PHE A 42 4.97 5.39 -6.26
CA PHE A 42 4.44 5.18 -4.92
C PHE A 42 3.38 4.06 -4.87
N ARG A 43 2.48 4.00 -5.87
CA ARG A 43 1.48 2.93 -5.98
C ARG A 43 2.13 1.57 -6.19
N GLU A 44 3.06 1.47 -7.15
CA GLU A 44 3.71 0.21 -7.50
C GLU A 44 4.64 -0.28 -6.38
N SER A 45 5.29 0.61 -5.63
CA SER A 45 6.12 0.22 -4.49
C SER A 45 5.30 -0.42 -3.38
N LEU A 46 4.15 0.16 -3.04
CA LEU A 46 3.20 -0.41 -2.08
C LEU A 46 2.61 -1.73 -2.60
N ARG A 47 2.22 -1.80 -3.88
CA ARG A 47 1.67 -3.02 -4.47
C ARG A 47 2.68 -4.17 -4.42
N THR A 48 3.93 -3.89 -4.75
CA THR A 48 5.03 -4.87 -4.80
C THR A 48 5.41 -5.37 -3.41
N THR A 49 5.36 -4.50 -2.40
CA THR A 49 5.76 -4.84 -1.03
C THR A 49 4.64 -5.48 -0.21
N LEU A 50 3.37 -5.12 -0.47
CA LEU A 50 2.22 -5.54 0.35
C LEU A 50 1.42 -6.70 -0.24
N VAL A 51 1.50 -6.95 -1.54
CA VAL A 51 0.64 -7.94 -2.21
C VAL A 51 1.44 -9.11 -2.76
N LYS A 52 1.30 -10.29 -2.13
CA LYS A 52 2.03 -11.51 -2.51
C LYS A 52 1.24 -12.49 -3.37
N ALA A 53 -0.09 -12.36 -3.41
CA ALA A 53 -0.97 -13.20 -4.22
C ALA A 53 -1.66 -12.35 -5.28
N SER A 54 -1.75 -12.87 -6.51
CA SER A 54 -2.46 -12.18 -7.61
C SER A 54 -3.92 -11.91 -7.28
N ASP A 55 -4.54 -12.76 -6.47
CA ASP A 55 -5.95 -12.69 -6.11
C ASP A 55 -6.24 -11.44 -5.25
N ASP A 56 -5.24 -10.93 -4.53
CA ASP A 56 -5.33 -9.75 -3.68
C ASP A 56 -5.14 -8.44 -4.47
N PHE A 57 -4.79 -8.50 -5.76
CA PHE A 57 -4.60 -7.29 -6.58
C PHE A 57 -5.86 -6.45 -6.70
N ALA A 58 -7.03 -7.10 -6.86
CA ALA A 58 -8.29 -6.38 -6.97
C ALA A 58 -8.63 -5.59 -5.69
N ALA A 59 -8.37 -6.18 -4.52
CA ALA A 59 -8.58 -5.51 -3.23
C ALA A 59 -7.64 -4.31 -3.07
N PHE A 60 -6.36 -4.47 -3.47
CA PHE A 60 -5.41 -3.36 -3.47
C PHE A 60 -5.86 -2.22 -4.39
N ASP A 61 -6.21 -2.53 -5.64
CA ASP A 61 -6.56 -1.53 -6.65
C ASP A 61 -7.85 -0.77 -6.27
N GLN A 62 -8.77 -1.41 -5.56
CA GLN A 62 -9.98 -0.77 -5.03
C GLN A 62 -9.69 0.13 -3.83
N LEU A 63 -8.86 -0.32 -2.89
CA LEU A 63 -8.59 0.43 -1.65
C LEU A 63 -7.62 1.58 -1.88
N PHE A 64 -6.59 1.42 -2.71
CA PHE A 64 -5.53 2.41 -2.87
C PHE A 64 -6.05 3.84 -3.15
N PRO A 65 -7.01 4.06 -4.08
CA PRO A 65 -7.58 5.39 -4.32
C PRO A 65 -8.35 5.98 -3.12
N LEU A 66 -8.84 5.17 -2.19
CA LEU A 66 -9.53 5.68 -1.00
C LEU A 66 -8.56 6.31 0.01
N TYR A 67 -7.33 5.79 0.06
CA TYR A 67 -6.28 6.29 0.96
C TYR A 67 -5.35 7.30 0.28
N PHE A 68 -5.15 7.20 -1.04
CA PHE A 68 -4.15 8.00 -1.77
C PHE A 68 -4.71 8.60 -3.08
N GLY A 69 -5.99 8.43 -3.37
CA GLY A 69 -6.69 9.17 -4.42
C GLY A 69 -6.76 10.65 -4.08
N SER A 70 -6.88 11.50 -5.10
CA SER A 70 -7.14 12.92 -4.87
C SER A 70 -8.56 13.09 -4.34
N GLY A 71 -8.71 13.19 -3.03
CA GLY A 71 -9.91 13.70 -2.39
C GLY A 71 -9.58 15.03 -1.74
N GLY A 72 -9.76 16.13 -2.48
CA GLY A 72 -9.44 17.51 -2.10
C GLY A 72 -8.32 18.11 -2.92
#